data_AF-A0A352MXK5-F1
#
_entry.id   AF-A0A352MXK5-F1
#
_cell.length_a   1.000
_cell.length_b   1.000
_cell.length_c   1.000
_cell.angle_alpha   90.00
_cell.angle_beta   90.00
_cell.angle_gamma   90.00
#
_symmetry.space_group_name_H-M   'P 1'
#
loop_
_entity.id
_entity.type
_entity.pdbx_description
1 polymer ?
#
loop_
_entity_poly.entity_id
_entity_poly.type
_entity_poly.pdbx_seq_one_letter_code
_entity_poly.pdbx_strand_id
1 'polypeptide(L)' 'MKKEISYKFLYGISILLIFIFIIILGVDYFKYDTHSNSSPFYAFIIVRMIEFIIPSIIVFVMGKIMKKNMKSRQG' A
#
# COMPACT_ATOMS: atom_id res chain seq x y z
N MET A 1 26.08 -13.46 2.02
CA MET A 1 25.22 -13.03 3.15
C MET A 1 23.76 -12.95 2.68
N LYS A 2 22.87 -13.81 3.17
CA LYS A 2 21.42 -13.73 2.88
C LYS A 2 20.86 -12.57 3.71
N LYS A 3 20.46 -11.46 3.08
CA LYS A 3 19.90 -10.30 3.79
C LYS A 3 18.45 -10.65 4.14
N GLU A 4 18.20 -11.05 5.38
CA GLU A 4 16.85 -11.35 5.83
C GLU A 4 16.03 -10.07 5.94
N ILE A 5 14.88 -10.04 5.26
CA ILE A 5 13.93 -8.93 5.35
C ILE A 5 13.27 -9.00 6.74
N SER A 6 13.40 -7.95 7.54
CA SER A 6 12.77 -7.87 8.86
C SER A 6 11.28 -7.49 8.75
N TYR A 7 10.45 -7.94 9.70
CA TYR A 7 9.03 -7.58 9.73
C TYR A 7 8.82 -6.06 9.89
N LYS A 8 9.77 -5.36 10.53
CA LYS A 8 9.76 -3.90 10.65
C LYS A 8 9.91 -3.22 9.28
N PHE A 9 10.71 -3.81 8.39
CA PHE A 9 10.88 -3.31 7.03
C PHE A 9 9.60 -3.46 6.20
N LEU A 10 8.90 -4.60 6.35
CA LEU A 10 7.60 -4.81 5.71
C LEU A 10 6.56 -3.77 6.17
N TYR A 11 6.52 -3.44 7.47
CA TYR A 11 5.66 -2.34 7.94
C TYR A 11 6.05 -0.99 7.34
N GLY A 12 7.35 -0.71 7.21
CA GLY A 12 7.83 0.48 6.51
C GLY A 12 7.33 0.57 5.06
N ILE A 13 7.41 -0.54 4.31
CA ILE A 13 6.89 -0.60 2.92
C ILE A 13 5.38 -0.38 2.89
N SER A 14 4.63 -1.02 3.79
CA SER A 14 3.17 -0.86 3.86
C SER A 14 2.77 0.60 4.09
N ILE A 15 3.44 1.30 5.02
CA ILE A 15 3.21 2.72 5.29
C ILE A 15 3.58 3.57 4.06
N LEU A 16 4.73 3.28 3.43
CA LEU A 16 5.17 3.98 2.23
C LEU A 16 4.15 3.87 1.08
N LEU A 17 3.57 2.69 0.85
CA LEU A 17 2.54 2.48 -0.16
C LEU A 17 1.29 3.34 0.08
N ILE A 18 0.89 3.53 1.35
CA ILE A 18 -0.23 4.40 1.71
C ILE A 18 0.12 5.88 1.46
N PHE A 19 1.35 6.31 1.78
CA PHE A 19 1.78 7.68 1.46
C PHE A 19 1.80 7.94 -0.05
N ILE A 20 2.32 7.00 -0.84
CA ILE A 20 2.34 7.09 -2.30
C ILE A 20 0.90 7.16 -2.84
N PHE A 21 -0.02 6.35 -2.32
CA PHE A 21 -1.44 6.40 -2.68
C PHE A 21 -2.03 7.81 -2.49
N ILE A 22 -1.80 8.43 -1.33
CA ILE A 22 -2.35 9.77 -1.03
C ILE A 22 -1.79 10.82 -2.01
N ILE A 23 -0.49 10.80 -2.27
CA ILE A 23 0.16 11.76 -3.17
C ILE A 23 -0.37 11.58 -4.60
N ILE A 24 -0.40 10.34 -5.11
CA ILE A 24 -0.84 10.06 -6.48
C ILE A 24 -2.33 10.38 -6.64
N LEU A 25 -3.17 10.00 -5.68
CA LEU A 25 -4.60 10.30 -5.75
C LEU A 25 -4.86 11.81 -5.69
N GLY A 26 -4.07 12.55 -4.90
CA GLY A 26 -4.10 14.01 -4.89
C GLY A 26 -3.74 14.59 -6.26
N VAL A 27 -2.68 14.09 -6.90
CA VAL A 27 -2.30 14.49 -8.26
C VAL A 27 -3.39 14.15 -9.28
N ASP A 28 -3.98 12.96 -9.19
CA ASP A 28 -5.09 12.54 -10.04
C ASP A 28 -6.28 13.51 -9.88
N TYR A 29 -6.62 13.88 -8.64
CA TYR A 29 -7.69 14.83 -8.35
C TYR A 29 -7.42 16.22 -8.94
N PHE A 30 -6.22 16.77 -8.76
CA PHE A 30 -5.86 18.09 -9.31
C PHE A 30 -5.86 18.13 -10.84
N LYS A 31 -5.55 16.99 -11.49
CA LYS A 31 -5.55 16.86 -12.94
C LYS A 31 -6.91 16.42 -13.50
N TYR A 32 -7.85 16.05 -12.64
CA TYR A 32 -9.13 15.53 -13.08
C TYR A 32 -10.02 16.68 -13.56
N ASP A 33 -10.29 16.68 -14.87
CA ASP A 33 -11.22 17.60 -15.50
C ASP A 33 -12.54 16.87 -15.83
N THR A 34 -13.64 17.38 -15.28
CA THR A 34 -14.99 16.83 -15.44
C THR A 34 -15.55 17.00 -16.85
N HIS A 35 -15.02 17.95 -17.64
CA HIS A 35 -15.50 18.21 -18.99
C HIS A 35 -14.84 17.31 -20.03
N SER A 36 -13.61 16.87 -19.78
CA SER A 36 -12.86 15.99 -20.70
C SER A 36 -12.92 14.51 -20.33
N ASN A 37 -13.24 14.16 -19.08
CA ASN A 37 -13.40 12.77 -18.65
C ASN A 37 -14.87 12.33 -18.63
N SER A 38 -15.17 11.28 -19.38
CA SER A 38 -16.48 10.61 -19.38
C SER A 38 -16.69 9.70 -18.17
N SER A 39 -15.61 9.25 -17.51
CA SER A 39 -15.68 8.42 -16.32
C SER A 39 -15.60 9.26 -15.05
N PRO A 40 -16.47 9.02 -14.05
CA PRO A 40 -16.44 9.72 -12.76
C PRO A 40 -15.15 9.45 -11.97
N PHE A 41 -14.73 10.41 -11.14
CA PHE A 41 -13.48 10.35 -10.37
C PHE A 41 -13.38 9.13 -9.45
N TYR A 42 -14.49 8.57 -8.95
CA TYR A 42 -14.45 7.37 -8.12
C TYR A 42 -13.85 6.16 -8.84
N ALA A 43 -13.92 6.10 -10.17
CA ALA A 43 -13.27 5.04 -10.93
C ALA A 43 -11.74 5.08 -10.76
N PHE A 44 -11.16 6.27 -10.76
CA PHE A 44 -9.73 6.48 -10.49
C PHE A 44 -9.39 6.08 -9.05
N ILE A 45 -10.23 6.44 -8.08
CA ILE A 45 -10.06 6.01 -6.68
C ILE A 45 -9.98 4.48 -6.59
N ILE A 46 -10.89 3.74 -7.25
CA ILE A 46 -10.90 2.28 -7.23
C ILE A 46 -9.61 1.70 -7.82
N VAL A 47 -9.16 2.22 -8.97
CA VAL A 47 -7.90 1.78 -9.59
C VAL A 47 -6.73 2.00 -8.63
N ARG A 48 -6.61 3.19 -8.02
CA ARG A 48 -5.53 3.49 -7.07
C ARG A 48 -5.61 2.65 -5.79
N MET A 49 -6.81 2.32 -5.32
CA MET A 49 -7.00 1.40 -4.19
C MET A 49 -6.43 0.01 -4.52
N ILE A 50 -6.71 -0.50 -5.72
CA ILE A 50 -6.20 -1.80 -6.17
C ILE A 50 -4.67 -1.76 -6.31
N GLU A 51 -4.12 -0.68 -6.87
CA GLU A 51 -2.68 -0.54 -7.10
C GLU A 51 -1.85 -0.37 -5.82
N PHE A 52 -2.37 0.30 -4.78
CA PHE A 52 -1.56 0.67 -3.61
C PHE A 52 -2.10 0.11 -2.29
N ILE A 53 -3.41 0.18 -2.05
CA ILE A 53 -3.99 -0.23 -0.77
C ILE A 53 -4.01 -1.76 -0.65
N ILE A 54 -4.40 -2.48 -1.71
CA ILE A 54 -4.37 -3.95 -1.68
C ILE A 54 -2.94 -4.48 -1.43
N PRO A 55 -1.90 -4.05 -2.19
CA PRO A 55 -0.52 -4.43 -1.89
C PRO A 55 -0.06 -4.03 -0.48
N SER A 56 -0.45 -2.85 0.01
CA SER A 56 -0.10 -2.42 1.36
C SER A 56 -0.66 -3.38 2.42
N ILE A 57 -1.91 -3.80 2.29
CA ILE A 57 -2.55 -4.77 3.20
C ILE A 57 -1.81 -6.11 3.14
N ILE A 58 -1.49 -6.60 1.94
CA ILE A 58 -0.76 -7.87 1.76
C ILE A 58 0.58 -7.81 2.49
N VAL A 59 1.38 -6.76 2.25
CA VAL A 59 2.69 -6.58 2.87
C VAL A 59 2.57 -6.46 4.40
N PHE A 60 1.55 -5.75 4.89
CA PHE A 60 1.28 -5.62 6.32
C PHE A 60 0.96 -6.98 6.97
N VAL A 61 0.10 -7.76 6.34
CA VAL A 61 -0.28 -9.11 6.79
C VAL A 61 0.94 -10.03 6.82
N MET A 62 1.78 -10.01 5.78
CA MET A 62 3.04 -10.76 5.76
C MET A 62 3.95 -10.36 6.93
N GLY A 63 4.09 -9.06 7.21
CA GLY A 63 4.81 -8.56 8.38
C GLY A 63 4.25 -9.09 9.69
N LYS A 64 2.92 -9.14 9.84
CA LYS A 64 2.25 -9.69 11.02
C LYS A 64 2.50 -11.19 11.20
N ILE A 65 2.40 -11.97 10.12
CA ILE A 65 2.68 -13.43 10.13
C ILE A 65 4.14 -13.67 10.56
N MET A 66 5.09 -12.93 9.99
CA MET A 66 6.51 -13.09 10.29
C MET A 66 6.84 -12.71 11.73
N LYS A 67 6.24 -11.63 12.25
CA LYS A 67 6.34 -11.23 13.66
C LYS A 67 5.79 -12.32 14.61
N LYS A 68 4.68 -12.97 14.25
CA LYS A 68 4.10 -14.07 15.04
C LYS A 68 5.04 -15.27 15.09
N ASN A 69 5.57 -15.69 13.94
CA ASN A 69 6.50 -16.83 13.84
C ASN A 69 7.82 -16.60 14.60
N MET A 70 8.28 -15.34 14.68
CA MET A 70 9.46 -15.00 15.47
C MET A 70 9.20 -15.13 16.97
N LYS A 71 8.03 -14.68 17.46
CA LYS A 71 7.65 -14.83 18.87
C LYS A 71 7.48 -16.29 19.29
N SER A 72 6.90 -17.12 18.43
CA SER A 72 6.69 -18.55 18.73
C SER A 72 7.97 -19.38 18.74
N ARG A 73 9.08 -18.88 18.18
CA ARG A 73 10.40 -19.54 18.24
C ARG A 73 11.22 -19.16 19.48
N GLN A 74 10.76 -18.18 20.26
CA GLN A 74 11.48 -17.64 21.43
C GLN A 74 10.88 -18.06 22.78
N GLY A 75 9.74 -18.75 22.78
CA GLY A 75 9.12 -19.33 23.99
C GLY A 75 9.13 -20.84 23.89
#